data_AF-A0A2D3VX28-F1
#
_entry.id   AF-A0A2D3VX28-F1
#
_cell.length_a   1.000
_cell.length_b   1.000
_cell.length_c   1.000
_cell.angle_alpha   90.00
_cell.angle_beta   90.00
_cell.angle_gamma   90.00
#
_symmetry.space_group_name_H-M   'P 1'
#
loop_
_entity.id
_entity.type
_entity.pdbx_description
1 polymer ?
#
loop_
_entity_poly.entity_id
_entity_poly.type
_entity_poly.pdbx_seq_one_letter_code
_entity_poly.pdbx_strand_id
1 'polypeptide(L)'
;MNNLLLIAFLDVKESVRAKWFMVYTIVFGGLIALFFIAGVTESQVMGFSGLSRLLLMYIQVTIVILPIFILVTTVRSISGDRDNHILEYMLSFPISLWQYYWGKIIGRFATVFLPVFVAMILALIIGLFKGANIPWSIFLLYSGLLFALSSSFLGIAFLISSIVKSSEVALGLSFFVWIFLLAFIDIALISLMMQNRLNEELIIGISLI
;
A
#
# COMPACT_ATOMS: atom_id res chain seq x y z
N MET A 1 -26.76 -11.73 0.36
CA MET A 1 -25.53 -10.91 0.20
C MET A 1 -25.01 -11.14 -1.19
N ASN A 2 -24.62 -10.09 -1.93
CA ASN A 2 -24.01 -10.25 -3.24
C ASN A 2 -22.72 -11.09 -3.08
N ASN A 3 -22.55 -12.16 -3.87
CA ASN A 3 -21.40 -13.09 -3.81
C ASN A 3 -20.04 -12.37 -3.74
N LEU A 4 -19.93 -11.22 -4.41
CA LEU A 4 -18.76 -10.34 -4.39
C LEU A 4 -18.36 -9.90 -2.96
N LEU A 5 -19.32 -9.46 -2.14
CA LEU A 5 -19.04 -9.01 -0.77
C LEU A 5 -18.67 -10.18 0.16
N LEU A 6 -19.26 -11.35 -0.08
CA LEU A 6 -18.91 -12.57 0.67
C LEU A 6 -17.46 -12.97 0.41
N ILE A 7 -17.03 -12.94 -0.85
CA ILE A 7 -15.64 -13.27 -1.23
C ILE A 7 -14.67 -12.25 -0.63
N ALA A 8 -14.99 -10.96 -0.72
CA ALA A 8 -14.18 -9.92 -0.09
C ALA A 8 -14.06 -10.12 1.43
N PHE A 9 -15.17 -10.42 2.10
CA PHE A 9 -15.17 -10.67 3.55
C PHE A 9 -14.37 -11.92 3.94
N LEU A 10 -14.46 -12.99 3.16
CA LEU A 10 -13.68 -14.20 3.37
C LEU A 10 -12.18 -13.93 3.23
N ASP A 11 -11.76 -13.21 2.19
CA ASP A 11 -10.35 -12.88 1.93
C ASP A 11 -9.77 -11.95 3.01
N VAL A 12 -10.55 -10.97 3.49
CA VAL A 12 -10.18 -10.13 4.64
C VAL A 12 -10.04 -10.98 5.90
N LYS A 13 -11.00 -11.86 6.18
CA LYS A 13 -10.99 -12.70 7.37
C LYS A 13 -9.81 -13.67 7.38
N GLU A 14 -9.47 -14.23 6.23
CA GLU A 14 -8.27 -15.06 6.06
C GLU A 14 -7.00 -14.25 6.30
N SER A 15 -6.92 -13.07 5.69
CA SER A 15 -5.75 -12.19 5.81
C SER A 15 -5.52 -11.73 7.25
N VAL A 16 -6.57 -11.30 7.96
CA VAL A 16 -6.48 -10.84 9.36
C VAL A 16 -6.02 -11.95 10.31
N ARG A 17 -6.33 -13.22 9.99
CA ARG A 17 -5.89 -14.38 10.78
C ARG A 17 -4.43 -14.76 10.51
N ALA A 18 -3.83 -14.30 9.42
CA ALA A 18 -2.45 -14.60 9.10
C ALA A 18 -1.50 -13.85 10.04
N LYS A 19 -0.50 -14.55 10.59
CA LYS A 19 0.53 -13.93 11.45
C LYS A 19 1.24 -12.75 10.77
N TRP A 20 1.40 -12.83 9.44
CA TRP A 20 1.99 -11.77 8.63
C TRP A 20 1.20 -10.46 8.66
N PHE A 21 -0.14 -10.51 8.77
CA PHE A 21 -0.98 -9.32 8.90
C PHE A 21 -0.76 -8.61 10.24
N MET A 22 -0.53 -9.38 11.31
CA MET A 22 -0.19 -8.82 12.61
C MET A 22 1.18 -8.12 12.58
N VAL A 23 2.19 -8.75 11.96
CA VAL A 23 3.51 -8.13 11.76
C VAL A 23 3.37 -6.84 10.96
N TYR A 24 2.62 -6.85 9.86
CA TYR A 24 2.36 -5.68 9.04
C TYR A 24 1.73 -4.53 9.84
N THR A 25 0.65 -4.81 10.58
CA THR A 25 -0.04 -3.81 11.41
C THR A 25 0.89 -3.24 12.48
N ILE A 26 1.74 -4.08 13.10
CA ILE A 26 2.73 -3.66 14.09
C ILE A 26 3.82 -2.79 13.46
N VAL A 27 4.29 -3.11 12.26
CA VAL A 27 5.33 -2.31 11.57
C VAL A 27 4.81 -0.90 11.31
N PHE A 28 3.64 -0.74 10.70
CA PHE A 28 3.10 0.58 10.37
C PHE A 28 2.59 1.35 11.58
N GLY A 29 1.94 0.68 12.54
CA GLY A 29 1.52 1.30 13.80
C GLY A 29 2.71 1.66 14.70
N GLY A 30 3.69 0.77 14.78
CA GLY A 30 4.92 0.95 15.56
C GLY A 30 5.80 2.07 15.00
N LEU A 31 5.82 2.27 13.68
CA LEU A 31 6.55 3.37 13.05
C LEU A 31 6.03 4.75 13.50
N ILE A 32 4.72 4.89 13.65
CA ILE A 32 4.11 6.11 14.21
C ILE A 32 4.48 6.28 15.68
N ALA A 33 4.39 5.21 16.48
CA ALA A 33 4.81 5.24 17.88
C ALA A 33 6.28 5.66 18.02
N LEU A 34 7.15 5.12 17.16
CA LEU A 34 8.58 5.45 17.12
C LEU A 34 8.79 6.94 16.80
N PHE A 35 8.07 7.50 15.83
CA PHE A 35 8.17 8.93 15.53
C PHE A 35 7.69 9.85 16.64
N PHE A 36 6.67 9.43 17.41
CA PHE A 36 6.29 10.17 18.61
C PHE A 36 7.34 10.08 19.71
N ILE A 37 7.96 8.91 19.93
CA ILE A 37 9.02 8.72 20.93
C ILE A 37 10.28 9.49 20.54
N ALA A 38 10.63 9.52 19.25
CA ALA A 38 11.78 10.24 18.73
C ALA A 38 11.62 11.78 18.75
N GLY A 39 10.50 12.31 19.27
CA GLY A 39 10.30 13.75 19.40
C GLY A 39 10.12 14.48 18.06
N VAL A 40 9.77 13.78 16.97
CA VAL A 40 9.58 14.39 15.64
C VAL A 40 8.52 15.50 15.68
N THR A 41 7.60 15.42 16.65
CA THR A 41 6.55 16.41 16.89
C THR A 41 6.99 17.68 17.61
N GLU A 42 8.18 17.73 18.20
CA GLU A 42 8.66 18.88 19.00
C GLU A 42 9.42 19.92 18.16
N SER A 43 9.85 19.55 16.95
CA SER A 43 10.53 20.48 16.06
C SER A 43 9.54 21.36 15.32
N GLN A 44 9.26 22.54 15.88
CA GLN A 44 8.57 23.62 15.19
C GLN A 44 9.60 24.48 14.46
N VAL A 45 9.62 24.38 13.14
CA VAL A 45 10.34 25.31 12.26
C VAL A 45 9.28 26.19 11.59
N MET A 46 9.56 27.49 11.44
CA MET A 46 8.65 28.51 10.89
C MET A 46 7.65 27.95 9.86
N GLY A 47 6.38 27.82 10.29
CA GLY A 47 5.26 27.42 9.43
C GLY A 47 4.88 25.93 9.40
N PHE A 48 5.70 25.02 9.95
CA PHE A 48 5.41 23.57 10.01
C PHE A 48 4.99 23.13 11.42
N SER A 49 3.79 22.54 11.54
CA SER A 49 3.42 21.85 12.79
C SER A 49 4.22 20.55 12.93
N GLY A 50 4.55 20.15 14.15
CA GLY A 50 5.26 18.88 14.40
C GLY A 50 4.49 17.66 13.87
N LEU A 51 3.16 17.73 13.82
CA LEU A 51 2.31 16.69 13.24
C LEU A 51 2.48 16.59 11.71
N SER A 52 2.64 17.71 11.02
CA SER A 52 2.89 17.75 9.58
C SER A 52 4.20 17.04 9.21
N ARG A 53 5.25 17.24 10.02
CA ARG A 53 6.53 16.54 9.85
C ARG A 53 6.42 15.04 10.11
N LEU A 54 5.69 14.64 11.15
CA LEU A 54 5.47 13.22 11.44
C LEU A 54 4.76 12.53 10.28
N LEU A 55 3.69 13.13 9.74
CA LEU A 55 2.96 12.60 8.58
C LEU A 55 3.85 12.51 7.33
N LEU A 56 4.72 13.50 7.10
CA LEU A 56 5.71 13.48 6.02
C LEU A 56 6.69 12.30 6.15
N MET A 57 7.28 12.12 7.33
CA MET A 57 8.21 11.00 7.56
C MET A 57 7.49 9.65 7.43
N TYR A 58 6.23 9.59 7.87
CA TYR A 58 5.40 8.40 7.75
C TYR A 58 5.14 8.01 6.30
N ILE A 59 4.73 8.97 5.47
CA ILE A 59 4.46 8.69 4.05
C ILE A 59 5.75 8.35 3.29
N GLN A 60 6.89 8.99 3.61
CA GLN A 60 8.18 8.69 2.99
C GLN A 60 8.59 7.24 3.21
N VAL A 61 8.51 6.74 4.44
CA VAL A 61 8.83 5.33 4.72
C VAL A 61 7.78 4.40 4.11
N THR A 62 6.51 4.79 4.14
CA THR A 62 5.40 4.00 3.57
C THR A 62 5.56 3.82 2.07
N ILE A 63 5.93 4.85 1.32
CA ILE A 63 6.12 4.78 -0.15
C ILE A 63 7.19 3.74 -0.52
N VAL A 64 8.19 3.52 0.32
CA VAL A 64 9.25 2.53 0.07
C VAL A 64 8.80 1.11 0.42
N ILE A 65 8.19 0.93 1.61
CA ILE A 65 7.90 -0.40 2.17
C ILE A 65 6.57 -0.97 1.66
N LEU A 66 5.55 -0.12 1.49
CA LEU A 66 4.20 -0.56 1.16
C LEU A 66 4.11 -1.28 -0.21
N PRO A 67 4.77 -0.80 -1.29
CA PRO A 67 4.70 -1.44 -2.60
C PRO A 67 5.17 -2.90 -2.62
N ILE A 68 6.33 -3.20 -2.02
CA ILE A 68 6.84 -4.58 -1.95
C ILE A 68 5.91 -5.46 -1.13
N PHE A 69 5.34 -4.93 -0.05
CA PHE A 69 4.39 -5.67 0.77
C PHE A 69 3.13 -6.03 -0.02
N ILE A 70 2.55 -5.07 -0.76
CA ILE A 70 1.40 -5.30 -1.64
C ILE A 70 1.71 -6.40 -2.64
N LEU A 71 2.83 -6.26 -3.35
CA LEU A 71 3.24 -7.20 -4.39
C LEU A 71 3.39 -8.61 -3.82
N VAL A 72 4.24 -8.80 -2.81
CA VAL A 72 4.53 -10.13 -2.25
C VAL A 72 3.30 -10.83 -1.67
N THR A 73 2.41 -10.08 -1.01
CA THR A 73 1.21 -10.66 -0.40
C THR A 73 0.07 -10.89 -1.39
N THR A 74 0.00 -10.11 -2.47
CA THR A 74 -1.13 -10.12 -3.40
C THR A 74 -0.86 -10.97 -4.64
N VAL A 75 0.37 -11.08 -5.12
CA VAL A 75 0.67 -11.87 -6.33
C VAL A 75 0.32 -13.35 -6.20
N ARG A 76 0.23 -13.87 -4.97
CA ARG A 76 -0.18 -15.26 -4.70
C ARG A 76 -1.70 -15.45 -4.63
N SER A 77 -2.47 -14.37 -4.69
CA SER A 77 -3.92 -14.41 -4.46
C SER A 77 -4.68 -15.22 -5.52
N ILE A 78 -4.30 -15.13 -6.80
CA ILE A 78 -4.95 -15.92 -7.87
C ILE A 78 -4.07 -17.11 -8.26
N SER A 79 -2.76 -16.88 -8.42
CA SER A 79 -1.83 -17.96 -8.79
C SER A 79 -1.77 -19.05 -7.73
N GLY A 80 -1.85 -18.72 -6.44
CA GLY A 80 -1.90 -19.70 -5.36
C GLY A 80 -3.22 -20.47 -5.30
N ASP A 81 -4.34 -19.81 -5.56
CA ASP A 81 -5.64 -20.49 -5.64
C ASP A 81 -5.71 -21.43 -6.85
N ARG A 82 -5.00 -21.10 -7.93
CA ARG A 82 -4.85 -21.96 -9.10
C ARG A 82 -3.95 -23.17 -8.81
N ASP A 83 -2.80 -22.95 -8.17
CA ASP A 83 -1.87 -24.02 -7.79
C ASP A 83 -2.52 -25.04 -6.83
N ASN A 84 -3.44 -24.59 -5.96
CA ASN A 84 -4.12 -25.44 -4.98
C ASN A 84 -5.50 -25.94 -5.44
N HIS A 85 -5.89 -25.76 -6.70
CA HIS A 85 -7.22 -26.11 -7.24
C HIS A 85 -8.42 -25.44 -6.52
N ILE A 86 -8.18 -24.43 -5.69
CA ILE A 86 -9.21 -23.67 -4.98
C ILE A 86 -10.08 -22.91 -5.97
N LEU A 87 -9.49 -22.40 -7.06
CA LEU A 87 -10.22 -21.67 -8.09
C LEU A 87 -11.31 -22.55 -8.75
N GLU A 88 -10.98 -23.80 -9.10
CA GLU A 88 -11.89 -24.77 -9.71
C GLU A 88 -13.00 -25.16 -8.72
N TYR A 89 -12.64 -25.35 -7.45
CA TYR A 89 -13.60 -25.60 -6.37
C TYR A 89 -14.57 -24.43 -6.17
N MET A 90 -14.08 -23.20 -6.14
CA MET A 90 -14.92 -22.00 -5.98
C MET A 90 -15.87 -21.78 -7.16
N LEU A 91 -15.44 -22.07 -8.39
CA LEU A 91 -16.26 -21.95 -9.60
C LEU A 91 -17.28 -23.09 -9.78
N SER A 92 -17.17 -24.16 -8.97
CA SER A 92 -18.19 -25.21 -8.90
C SER A 92 -19.45 -24.73 -8.15
N PHE A 93 -19.32 -23.69 -7.33
CA PHE A 93 -20.46 -22.96 -6.76
C PHE A 93 -21.05 -21.97 -7.77
N PRO A 94 -22.28 -21.48 -7.59
CA PRO A 94 -22.90 -20.48 -8.46
C PRO A 94 -22.28 -19.08 -8.27
N ILE A 95 -20.98 -18.96 -8.50
CA ILE A 95 -20.16 -17.76 -8.37
C ILE A 95 -19.53 -17.48 -9.74
N SER A 96 -19.72 -16.27 -10.25
CA SER A 96 -19.07 -15.85 -11.50
C SER A 96 -17.59 -15.52 -11.29
N LEU A 97 -16.77 -15.75 -12.32
CA LEU A 97 -15.35 -15.34 -12.36
C LEU A 97 -15.16 -13.85 -12.03
N TRP A 98 -16.05 -13.00 -12.55
CA TRP A 98 -16.03 -11.56 -12.29
C TRP A 98 -16.22 -11.24 -10.81
N GLN A 99 -17.22 -11.84 -10.17
CA GLN A 99 -17.49 -11.63 -8.73
C GLN A 99 -16.33 -12.12 -7.87
N TYR A 100 -15.70 -13.23 -8.25
CA TYR A 100 -14.54 -13.76 -7.54
C TYR A 100 -13.32 -12.85 -7.67
N TYR A 101 -12.99 -12.41 -8.89
CA TYR A 101 -11.85 -11.53 -9.15
C TYR A 101 -11.98 -10.18 -8.41
N TRP A 102 -13.11 -9.48 -8.58
CA TRP A 102 -13.32 -8.18 -7.93
C TRP A 102 -13.54 -8.30 -6.41
N GLY A 103 -14.15 -9.38 -5.95
CA GLY A 103 -14.26 -9.68 -4.53
C GLY A 103 -12.88 -9.78 -3.87
N LYS A 104 -11.95 -10.53 -4.49
CA LYS A 104 -10.55 -10.61 -4.02
C LYS A 104 -9.84 -9.27 -4.07
N ILE A 105 -10.00 -8.49 -5.15
CA ILE A 105 -9.39 -7.15 -5.24
C ILE A 105 -9.83 -6.26 -4.07
N ILE A 106 -11.12 -6.21 -3.78
CA ILE A 106 -11.67 -5.39 -2.69
C ILE A 106 -11.17 -5.88 -1.33
N GLY A 107 -11.16 -7.20 -1.11
CA GLY A 107 -10.65 -7.80 0.13
C GLY A 107 -9.17 -7.50 0.36
N ARG A 108 -8.34 -7.65 -0.68
CA ARG A 108 -6.91 -7.33 -0.62
C ARG A 108 -6.65 -5.84 -0.44
N PHE A 109 -7.42 -4.99 -1.12
CA PHE A 109 -7.31 -3.55 -0.97
C PHE A 109 -7.57 -3.12 0.46
N ALA A 110 -8.67 -3.61 1.07
CA ALA A 110 -8.98 -3.34 2.48
C ALA A 110 -7.88 -3.84 3.42
N THR A 111 -7.36 -5.06 3.17
CA THR A 111 -6.30 -5.67 3.98
C THR A 111 -5.00 -4.85 3.98
N VAL A 112 -4.61 -4.31 2.83
CA VAL A 112 -3.40 -3.50 2.70
C VAL A 112 -3.65 -2.07 3.20
N PHE A 113 -4.69 -1.41 2.71
CA PHE A 113 -4.92 0.02 2.92
C PHE A 113 -5.26 0.33 4.39
N LEU A 114 -6.15 -0.46 5.01
CA LEU A 114 -6.72 -0.10 6.31
C LEU A 114 -5.68 -0.01 7.44
N PRO A 115 -4.73 -0.95 7.62
CA PRO A 115 -3.77 -0.84 8.73
C PRO A 115 -2.91 0.44 8.67
N VAL A 116 -2.49 0.84 7.47
CA VAL A 116 -1.66 2.05 7.25
C VAL A 116 -2.50 3.32 7.43
N PHE A 117 -3.71 3.31 6.88
CA PHE A 117 -4.64 4.44 7.03
C PHE A 117 -5.09 4.64 8.48
N VAL A 118 -5.41 3.55 9.19
CA VAL A 118 -5.77 3.59 10.61
C VAL A 118 -4.60 4.07 11.46
N ALA A 119 -3.38 3.62 11.17
CA ALA A 119 -2.20 4.14 11.85
C ALA A 119 -2.09 5.67 11.67
N MET A 120 -2.25 6.18 10.45
CA MET A 120 -2.24 7.63 10.19
C MET A 120 -3.34 8.38 10.96
N ILE A 121 -4.56 7.82 11.06
CA ILE A 121 -5.64 8.39 11.89
C ILE A 121 -5.24 8.39 13.38
N LEU A 122 -4.65 7.31 13.88
CA LEU A 122 -4.18 7.23 15.26
C LEU A 122 -3.13 8.30 15.56
N ALA A 123 -2.25 8.63 14.60
CA ALA A 123 -1.32 9.74 14.77
C ALA A 123 -2.03 11.09 14.94
N LEU A 124 -3.11 11.34 14.18
CA LEU A 124 -3.90 12.56 14.34
C LEU A 124 -4.57 12.62 15.71
N ILE A 125 -5.17 11.51 16.15
CA ILE A 125 -5.84 11.42 17.44
C ILE A 125 -4.85 11.70 18.58
N ILE A 126 -3.69 11.04 18.56
CA ILE A 126 -2.62 11.27 19.56
C ILE A 126 -2.10 12.70 19.49
N GLY A 127 -1.90 13.26 18.29
CA GLY A 127 -1.50 14.64 18.09
C GLY A 127 -2.50 15.64 18.68
N LEU A 128 -3.80 15.37 18.54
CA LEU A 128 -4.87 16.20 19.07
C LEU A 128 -4.90 16.17 20.60
N PHE A 129 -4.68 15.00 21.23
CA PHE A 129 -4.51 14.90 22.68
C PHE A 129 -3.28 15.65 23.21
N LYS A 130 -2.23 15.80 22.39
CA LYS A 130 -1.05 16.62 22.70
C LYS A 130 -1.23 18.12 22.39
N GLY A 131 -2.42 18.55 21.96
CA GLY A 131 -2.73 19.95 21.64
C GLY A 131 -2.18 20.44 20.30
N ALA A 132 -1.77 19.53 19.39
CA ALA A 132 -1.30 19.91 18.06
C ALA A 132 -2.48 20.28 17.14
N ASN A 133 -2.27 21.27 16.27
CA ASN A 133 -3.24 21.61 15.22
C ASN A 133 -3.15 20.58 14.08
N ILE A 134 -4.31 20.09 13.62
CA ILE A 134 -4.41 19.07 12.57
C ILE A 134 -4.25 19.71 11.19
N PRO A 135 -3.22 19.31 10.41
CA PRO A 135 -3.05 19.77 9.03
C PRO A 135 -3.96 18.98 8.08
N TRP A 136 -5.26 19.32 8.03
CA TRP A 136 -6.26 18.59 7.24
C TRP A 136 -5.92 18.46 5.76
N SER A 137 -5.34 19.50 5.15
CA SER A 137 -4.93 19.49 3.74
C SER A 137 -3.86 18.42 3.47
N ILE A 138 -2.83 18.37 4.32
CA ILE A 138 -1.73 17.40 4.23
C ILE A 138 -2.25 15.99 4.46
N PHE A 139 -3.10 15.80 5.47
CA PHE A 139 -3.71 14.50 5.76
C PHE A 139 -4.54 13.97 4.58
N LEU A 140 -5.40 14.80 3.99
CA LEU A 140 -6.22 14.40 2.84
C LEU A 140 -5.37 14.08 1.61
N LEU A 141 -4.35 14.91 1.34
CA LEU A 141 -3.40 14.67 0.26
C LEU A 141 -2.68 13.32 0.43
N TYR A 142 -2.13 13.05 1.62
CA TYR A 142 -1.40 11.80 1.87
C TYR A 142 -2.32 10.58 1.91
N SER A 143 -3.56 10.73 2.37
CA SER A 143 -4.58 9.69 2.26
C SER A 143 -4.87 9.35 0.80
N GLY A 144 -5.00 10.36 -0.06
CA GLY A 144 -5.20 10.19 -1.50
C GLY A 144 -4.02 9.52 -2.19
N LEU A 145 -2.79 9.95 -1.89
CA LEU A 145 -1.57 9.32 -2.41
C LEU A 145 -1.44 7.86 -1.96
N LEU A 146 -1.73 7.58 -0.69
CA LEU A 146 -1.69 6.22 -0.14
C LEU A 146 -2.74 5.33 -0.81
N PHE A 147 -3.95 5.85 -1.04
CA PHE A 147 -5.00 5.16 -1.79
C PHE A 147 -4.54 4.84 -3.22
N ALA A 148 -4.06 5.84 -3.96
CA ALA A 148 -3.60 5.69 -5.34
C ALA A 148 -2.43 4.69 -5.46
N LEU A 149 -1.43 4.80 -4.58
CA LEU A 149 -0.31 3.88 -4.49
C LEU A 149 -0.79 2.44 -4.25
N SER A 150 -1.69 2.27 -3.27
CA SER A 150 -2.23 0.96 -2.93
C SER A 150 -3.01 0.34 -4.09
N SER A 151 -3.85 1.13 -4.76
CA SER A 151 -4.62 0.69 -5.93
C SER A 151 -3.73 0.33 -7.12
N SER A 152 -2.70 1.14 -7.40
CA SER A 152 -1.75 0.92 -8.50
C SER A 152 -0.99 -0.40 -8.32
N PHE A 153 -0.31 -0.58 -7.19
CA PHE A 153 0.48 -1.78 -6.93
C PHE A 153 -0.38 -3.04 -6.79
N LEU A 154 -1.60 -2.90 -6.29
CA LEU A 154 -2.54 -4.01 -6.25
C LEU A 154 -3.00 -4.41 -7.66
N GLY A 155 -3.28 -3.44 -8.53
CA GLY A 155 -3.56 -3.69 -9.95
C GLY A 155 -2.42 -4.44 -10.65
N ILE A 156 -1.18 -4.00 -10.45
CA ILE A 156 0.03 -4.67 -10.96
C ILE A 156 0.14 -6.10 -10.40
N ALA A 157 -0.07 -6.28 -9.10
CA ALA A 157 0.01 -7.60 -8.47
C ALA A 157 -1.03 -8.57 -9.03
N PHE A 158 -2.27 -8.12 -9.23
CA PHE A 158 -3.34 -8.92 -9.81
C PHE A 158 -3.09 -9.24 -11.29
N LEU A 159 -2.52 -8.30 -12.05
CA LEU A 159 -2.09 -8.55 -13.43
C LEU A 159 -1.05 -9.67 -13.47
N ILE A 160 -0.01 -9.58 -12.64
CA ILE A 160 1.02 -10.62 -12.52
C ILE A 160 0.40 -11.96 -12.11
N SER A 161 -0.45 -11.97 -11.08
CA SER A 161 -1.09 -13.18 -10.55
C SER A 161 -1.99 -13.87 -11.58
N SER A 162 -2.63 -13.10 -12.47
CA SER A 162 -3.51 -13.63 -13.50
C SER A 162 -2.76 -14.34 -14.63
N ILE A 163 -1.61 -13.77 -15.05
CA ILE A 163 -0.79 -14.24 -16.17
C ILE A 163 0.05 -15.46 -15.78
N VAL A 164 0.63 -15.43 -14.59
CA VAL A 164 1.57 -16.46 -14.16
C VAL A 164 0.83 -17.69 -13.65
N LYS A 165 1.27 -18.88 -14.07
CA LYS A 165 0.67 -20.16 -13.65
C LYS A 165 1.09 -20.60 -12.26
N SER A 166 2.35 -20.39 -11.89
CA SER A 166 2.94 -20.79 -10.60
C SER A 166 3.11 -19.62 -9.63
N SER A 167 2.73 -19.82 -8.38
CA SER A 167 2.87 -18.88 -7.27
C SER A 167 4.32 -18.48 -6.97
N GLU A 168 5.29 -19.39 -7.21
CA GLU A 168 6.71 -19.10 -7.03
C GLU A 168 7.23 -18.14 -8.09
N VAL A 169 6.87 -18.39 -9.36
CA VAL A 169 7.23 -17.51 -10.48
C VAL A 169 6.57 -16.15 -10.33
N ALA A 170 5.32 -16.10 -9.83
CA ALA A 170 4.60 -14.85 -9.59
C ALA A 170 5.31 -13.99 -8.54
N LEU A 171 5.82 -14.61 -7.46
CA LEU A 171 6.61 -13.91 -6.46
C LEU A 171 7.92 -13.38 -7.04
N GLY A 172 8.66 -14.19 -7.79
CA GLY A 172 9.91 -13.76 -8.45
C GLY A 172 9.69 -12.57 -9.38
N LEU A 173 8.65 -12.61 -10.22
CA LEU A 173 8.30 -11.51 -11.13
C LEU A 173 7.88 -10.25 -10.35
N SER A 174 7.12 -10.41 -9.26
CA SER A 174 6.71 -9.28 -8.42
C SER A 174 7.89 -8.54 -7.81
N PHE A 175 8.92 -9.28 -7.39
CA PHE A 175 10.14 -8.72 -6.83
C PHE A 175 10.96 -7.98 -7.89
N PHE A 176 11.06 -8.54 -9.10
CA PHE A 176 11.72 -7.87 -10.22
C PHE A 176 10.99 -6.57 -10.62
N VAL A 177 9.65 -6.61 -10.72
CA VAL A 177 8.83 -5.43 -11.02
C VAL A 177 9.00 -4.36 -9.93
N TRP A 178 9.05 -4.77 -8.66
CA TRP A 178 9.32 -3.84 -7.56
C TRP A 178 10.69 -3.16 -7.69
N ILE A 179 11.77 -3.90 -7.92
CA ILE A 179 13.12 -3.31 -8.11
C ILE A 179 13.12 -2.39 -9.33
N PHE A 180 12.49 -2.81 -10.42
CA PHE A 180 12.41 -1.99 -11.63
C PHE A 180 11.69 -0.67 -11.35
N LEU A 181 10.51 -0.72 -10.74
CA LEU A 181 9.74 0.48 -10.44
C LEU A 181 10.40 1.38 -9.39
N LEU A 182 11.03 0.81 -8.35
CA LEU A 182 11.64 1.60 -7.29
C LEU A 182 13.02 2.11 -7.71
N ALA A 183 13.95 1.21 -8.07
CA ALA A 183 15.33 1.61 -8.33
C ALA A 183 15.51 2.32 -9.68
N PHE A 184 14.89 1.83 -10.76
CA PHE A 184 15.12 2.45 -12.07
C PHE A 184 14.42 3.80 -12.21
N ILE A 185 13.20 3.95 -11.70
CA ILE A 185 12.48 5.22 -11.80
C ILE A 185 13.19 6.29 -10.96
N ASP A 186 13.57 5.98 -9.71
CA ASP A 186 14.26 6.94 -8.85
C ASP A 186 15.62 7.36 -9.44
N ILE A 187 16.44 6.40 -9.90
CA ILE A 187 17.75 6.70 -10.50
C ILE A 187 17.59 7.49 -11.80
N ALA A 188 16.62 7.14 -12.65
CA ALA A 188 16.37 7.84 -13.90
C ALA A 188 15.91 9.29 -13.65
N LEU A 189 15.01 9.50 -12.69
CA LEU A 189 14.53 10.83 -12.31
C LEU A 189 15.65 11.68 -11.71
N ILE A 190 16.42 11.15 -10.76
CA ILE A 190 17.56 11.85 -10.15
C ILE A 190 18.60 12.21 -11.22
N SER A 191 18.92 11.28 -12.12
CA SER A 191 19.86 11.53 -13.22
C SER A 191 19.37 12.63 -14.16
N LEU A 192 18.06 12.67 -14.44
CA LEU A 192 17.45 13.73 -15.26
C LEU A 192 17.49 15.10 -14.55
N MET A 193 17.18 15.15 -13.26
CA MET A 193 17.27 16.37 -12.45
C MET A 193 18.70 16.91 -12.42
N MET A 194 19.69 16.04 -12.18
CA MET A 194 21.10 16.44 -12.15
C MET A 194 21.62 16.98 -13.48
N GLN A 195 21.03 16.57 -14.60
CA GLN A 195 21.43 17.06 -15.91
C GLN A 195 20.91 18.48 -16.20
N ASN A 196 19.97 19.04 -15.42
CA ASN A 196 19.32 20.34 -15.66
C ASN A 196 18.78 20.51 -17.10
N ARG A 197 18.47 19.40 -17.79
CA ARG A 197 18.08 19.42 -19.22
C ARG A 197 16.58 19.55 -19.44
N LEU A 198 15.76 19.32 -18.41
CA LEU A 198 14.29 19.38 -18.49
C LEU A 198 13.76 20.35 -17.42
N ASN A 199 12.65 21.01 -17.74
CA ASN A 199 11.96 21.89 -16.82
C ASN A 199 11.48 21.08 -15.59
N GLU A 200 11.68 21.62 -14.38
CA GLU A 200 11.40 20.93 -13.11
C GLU A 200 9.95 20.44 -13.03
N GLU A 201 9.01 21.22 -13.58
CA GLU A 201 7.58 20.87 -13.67
C GLU A 201 7.31 19.60 -14.49
N LEU A 202 8.10 19.35 -15.54
CA LEU A 202 7.97 18.19 -16.42
C LEU A 202 8.48 16.92 -15.71
N ILE A 203 9.54 17.05 -14.92
CA ILE A 203 10.08 15.96 -14.10
C ILE A 203 9.10 15.60 -12.98
N ILE A 204 8.55 16.61 -12.30
CA ILE A 204 7.52 16.42 -11.27
C ILE A 204 6.28 15.76 -11.88
N GLY A 205 5.87 16.19 -13.08
CA GLY A 205 4.76 15.59 -13.83
C GLY A 205 4.95 14.10 -14.12
N ILE A 206 6.16 13.69 -14.51
CA ILE A 206 6.49 12.27 -14.73
C ILE A 206 6.50 11.48 -13.42
N SER A 207 6.96 12.06 -12.30
CA SER A 207 6.94 11.36 -10.99
C SER A 207 5.54 11.13 -10.43
N LEU A 208 4.54 11.87 -10.92
CA LEU A 208 3.14 11.77 -10.49
C LEU A 208 2.32 10.79 -11.35
N ILE A 209 2.90 10.25 -12.43
CA ILE A 209 2.32 9.22 -13.31
C ILE A 209 2.88 7.86 -12.92
#